data_AF-A0A8J5NZM2-F1
#
_entry.id   AF-A0A8J5NZM2-F1
#
_cell.length_a   1.000
_cell.length_b   1.000
_cell.length_c   1.000
_cell.angle_alpha   90.00
_cell.angle_beta   90.00
_cell.angle_gamma   90.00
#
_symmetry.space_group_name_H-M   'P 1'
#
loop_
_entity.id
_entity.type
_entity.pdbx_description
1 polymer ?
#
loop_
_entity_poly.entity_id
_entity_poly.type
_entity_poly.pdbx_seq_one_letter_code
_entity_poly.pdbx_strand_id
1 'polypeptide(L)' 'MLKIAPEEEKAIGKSRYGEIDEGSIEKSLNHDVAFLRDCPFIIPGTQIMGLAYDIKTGLLTKVVEAER' A
#
# COMPACT_ATOMS: atom_id res chain seq x y z
N MET A 1 1.84 20.40 23.19
CA MET A 1 1.57 19.62 21.96
C MET A 1 0.08 19.69 21.68
N LEU A 2 -0.30 20.09 20.47
CA LEU A 2 -1.71 20.12 20.07
C LEU A 2 -2.17 18.67 19.83
N LYS A 3 -3.24 18.21 20.49
CA LYS A 3 -3.88 16.93 20.19
C LYS A 3 -5.07 17.21 19.28
N ILE A 4 -5.07 16.60 18.09
CA ILE A 4 -6.18 16.69 17.13
C ILE A 4 -7.14 15.53 17.45
N ALA A 5 -8.41 15.85 17.67
CA ALA A 5 -9.50 14.89 17.93
C ALA A 5 -9.13 13.73 18.88
N PRO A 6 -8.71 14.02 20.13
CA PRO A 6 -8.27 13.00 21.09
C PRO A 6 -9.35 11.96 21.42
N GLU A 7 -10.63 12.29 21.27
CA GLU A 7 -11.76 11.37 21.43
C GLU A 7 -11.79 10.25 20.38
N GLU A 8 -11.22 10.49 19.19
CA GLU A 8 -11.17 9.53 18.10
C GLU A 8 -9.95 8.60 18.16
N GLU A 9 -9.04 8.79 19.13
CA GLU A 9 -7.78 8.05 19.25
C GLU A 9 -7.97 6.53 19.17
N LYS A 10 -9.02 6.01 19.82
CA LYS A 10 -9.36 4.58 19.81
C LYS A 10 -9.94 4.11 18.48
N ALA A 11 -10.70 4.95 17.78
CA ALA A 11 -11.28 4.62 16.48
C ALA A 11 -10.19 4.63 15.38
N ILE A 12 -9.31 5.63 15.42
CA ILE A 12 -8.13 5.76 14.55
C ILE A 12 -7.17 4.59 14.77
N GLY A 13 -6.86 4.24 16.01
CA GLY A 13 -6.00 3.08 16.30
C GLY A 13 -6.58 1.75 15.80
N LYS A 14 -7.91 1.62 15.79
CA LYS A 14 -8.58 0.41 15.24
C LYS A 14 -8.61 0.36 13.73
N SER A 15 -8.61 1.51 13.04
CA SER A 15 -8.69 1.53 11.58
C SER A 15 -7.37 1.14 10.92
N ARG A 16 -6.26 1.15 11.67
CA ARG A 16 -4.89 0.86 11.16
C ARG A 16 -4.59 1.67 9.91
N TYR A 17 -5.15 2.89 9.87
CA TYR A 17 -5.14 3.71 8.68
C TYR A 17 -3.70 4.13 8.33
N GLY A 18 -3.23 3.68 7.17
CA GLY A 18 -1.88 3.95 6.69
C GLY A 18 -0.78 3.05 7.27
N GLU A 19 -1.14 2.00 8.02
CA GLU A 19 -0.16 1.00 8.45
C GLU A 19 0.22 0.06 7.30
N ILE A 20 1.52 -0.18 7.12
CA ILE A 20 2.05 -1.22 6.23
C ILE A 20 2.13 -2.52 7.04
N ASP A 21 1.04 -3.26 7.04
CA ASP A 21 0.78 -4.32 8.01
C ASP A 21 1.49 -5.65 7.72
N GLU A 22 2.12 -5.80 6.57
CA GLU A 22 2.66 -7.09 6.13
C GLU A 22 4.10 -7.38 6.62
N GLY A 23 4.68 -6.47 7.43
CA GLY A 23 6.01 -6.64 8.02
C GLY A 23 7.18 -6.47 7.06
N SER A 24 6.94 -6.23 5.76
CA SER A 24 7.94 -5.75 4.80
C SER A 24 7.27 -4.97 3.65
N ILE A 25 8.04 -4.11 2.98
CA ILE A 25 7.58 -3.34 1.81
C ILE A 25 7.18 -4.28 0.67
N GLU A 26 7.96 -5.34 0.46
CA GLU A 26 7.72 -6.29 -0.63
C GLU A 26 6.40 -7.02 -0.46
N LYS A 27 6.08 -7.45 0.76
CA LYS A 27 4.83 -8.13 1.05
C LYS A 27 3.64 -7.20 0.83
N SER A 28 3.69 -5.97 1.36
CA SER A 28 2.67 -4.95 1.11
C SER A 28 2.44 -4.71 -0.38
N LEU A 29 3.51 -4.56 -1.18
CA LEU A 29 3.40 -4.37 -2.62
C LEU A 29 2.76 -5.59 -3.31
N ASN A 30 3.09 -6.81 -2.88
CA ASN A 30 2.45 -8.02 -3.42
C ASN A 30 0.94 -8.06 -3.08
N HIS A 31 0.57 -7.70 -1.85
CA HIS A 31 -0.82 -7.62 -1.43
C HIS A 31 -1.60 -6.59 -2.25
N ASP A 32 -1.09 -5.37 -2.35
CA ASP A 32 -1.76 -4.28 -3.04
C ASP A 32 -1.90 -4.56 -4.53
N VAL A 33 -0.86 -5.10 -5.17
CA VAL A 33 -0.93 -5.47 -6.60
C VAL A 33 -1.92 -6.60 -6.82
N ALA A 34 -1.98 -7.61 -5.94
CA ALA A 34 -2.99 -8.67 -6.04
C ALA A 34 -4.41 -8.11 -5.85
N PHE A 35 -4.62 -7.24 -4.86
CA PHE A 35 -5.89 -6.59 -4.61
C PHE A 35 -6.37 -5.77 -5.82
N LEU A 36 -5.48 -4.96 -6.41
CA LEU A 36 -5.80 -4.15 -7.59
C LEU A 36 -6.09 -5.03 -8.81
N ARG A 37 -5.27 -6.07 -9.04
CA ARG A 37 -5.50 -7.05 -10.10
C ARG A 37 -6.89 -7.67 -9.98
N ASP A 38 -7.27 -8.09 -8.77
CA ASP A 38 -8.51 -8.83 -8.51
C ASP A 38 -9.74 -7.92 -8.28
N CYS A 39 -9.58 -6.59 -8.31
CA CYS A 39 -10.69 -5.64 -8.24
C CYS A 39 -11.73 -5.96 -9.36
N PRO A 40 -12.99 -5.50 -9.36
CA PRO A 40 -13.84 -5.55 -10.56
C PRO A 40 -13.86 -4.22 -11.33
N PHE A 41 -13.36 -3.15 -10.72
CA PHE A 41 -13.48 -1.78 -11.23
C PHE A 41 -12.26 -1.26 -12.01
N ILE A 42 -11.15 -2.01 -12.03
CA ILE A 42 -10.03 -1.70 -12.94
C ILE A 42 -10.37 -2.25 -14.34
N ILE A 43 -9.80 -1.68 -15.39
CA ILE A 43 -10.08 -2.11 -16.77
C ILE A 43 -9.24 -3.36 -17.11
N PRO A 44 -9.80 -4.45 -17.67
CA PRO A 44 -9.02 -5.61 -18.11
C PRO A 44 -7.88 -5.21 -19.06
N GLY A 45 -6.73 -5.87 -18.95
CA GLY A 45 -5.51 -5.53 -19.69
C GLY A 45 -4.71 -4.35 -19.11
N THR A 46 -5.15 -3.77 -17.98
CA THR A 46 -4.36 -2.76 -17.27
C THR A 46 -3.14 -3.42 -16.64
N GLN A 47 -1.94 -2.92 -16.97
CA GLN A 47 -0.71 -3.27 -16.29
C GLN A 47 -0.63 -2.59 -14.92
N ILE A 48 -0.30 -3.37 -13.89
CA ILE A 48 -0.18 -2.93 -12.51
C ILE A 48 1.24 -3.27 -12.03
N MET A 49 1.98 -2.26 -11.57
CA MET A 49 3.37 -2.40 -11.15
C MET A 49 3.56 -1.96 -9.70
N GLY A 50 4.12 -2.85 -8.87
CA GLY A 50 4.56 -2.53 -7.51
C GLY A 50 6.03 -2.15 -7.50
N LEU A 51 6.33 -0.89 -7.17
CA LEU A 51 7.68 -0.35 -7.11
C LEU A 51 8.06 0.01 -5.67
N ALA A 52 9.23 -0.43 -5.22
CA ALA A 52 9.83 0.01 -3.97
C ALA A 52 10.77 1.18 -4.23
N TYR A 53 10.56 2.28 -3.51
CA TYR A 53 11.41 3.47 -3.58
C TYR A 53 12.36 3.52 -2.38
N ASP A 54 13.65 3.62 -2.64
CA ASP A 54 14.65 3.90 -1.62
C ASP A 54 14.82 5.42 -1.44
N ILE A 55 14.37 5.93 -0.30
CA ILE A 55 14.42 7.37 0.01
C ILE A 55 15.84 7.95 0.16
N LYS A 56 16.86 7.12 0.37
CA LYS A 56 18.25 7.56 0.52
C LYS A 56 18.95 7.68 -0.83
N THR A 57 18.67 6.76 -1.74
CA THR A 57 19.37 6.65 -3.04
C THR A 57 18.54 7.17 -4.20
N GLY A 58 17.22 7.27 -4.04
CA GLY A 58 16.28 7.60 -5.12
C GLY A 58 16.00 6.43 -6.06
N LEU A 59 16.52 5.23 -5.78
CA LEU A 59 16.35 4.08 -6.65
C LEU A 59 14.92 3.54 -6.57
N LEU A 60 14.32 3.30 -7.74
CA LEU A 60 13.08 2.54 -7.88
C LEU A 60 13.40 1.10 -8.28
N THR A 61 12.97 0.15 -7.45
CA THR A 61 13.12 -1.29 -7.70
C THR A 61 11.75 -1.87 -7.99
N LYS A 62 11.61 -2.56 -9.13
CA LYS A 62 10.39 -3.32 -9.42
C LYS A 62 10.33 -4.56 -8.53
N VAL A 63 9.25 -4.70 -7.77
CA VAL A 63 9.02 -5.83 -6.86
C VAL A 63 8.08 -6.84 -7.47
N VAL A 64 6.98 -6.37 -8.04
CA VAL A 64 5.92 -7.22 -8.60
C VAL A 64 5.26 -6.52 -9.78
N GLU A 65 4.78 -7.32 -10.73
CA GLU A 65 4.06 -6.87 -11.91
C GLU A 65 2.93 -7.85 -12.20
N ALA A 66 1.77 -7.32 -12.55
CA ALA A 66 0.61 -8.10 -12.93
C ALA A 66 -0.15 -7.40 -14.05
N GLU A 67 -0.88 -8.19 -14.83
CA GLU A 67 -1.94 -7.71 -15.70
C GLU A 67 -3.26 -8.18 -15.12
N ARG A 68 -4.26 -7.32 -15.23
CA ARG A 68 -5.62 -7.62 -14.83
C ARG A 68 -6.40 -8.38 -15.90
#